data_AF-A0A9D5YGE1-F1
#
_entry.id   AF-A0A9D5YGE1-F1
#
_cell.length_a   1.000
_cell.length_b   1.000
_cell.length_c   1.000
_cell.angle_alpha   90.00
_cell.angle_beta   90.00
_cell.angle_gamma   90.00
#
_symmetry.space_group_name_H-M   'P 1'
#
loop_
_entity.id
_entity.type
_entity.pdbx_description
1 polymer ?
#
loop_
_entity_poly.entity_id
_entity_poly.type
_entity_poly.pdbx_seq_one_letter_code
_entity_poly.pdbx_strand_id
1 'polypeptide(L)'
;MKIFINAAHTPHSPGAVYGGRNEHKDVLLFSGELKKSLCSHGITAEIFTGYSAPPGISEGDAVLIFHRGTSYKTAPKKGISVTVRDDSSACLQYEAFRLLKALERGFGMKYKGVHTATSSFPHRFIERTGTKRSFLFELGFIEDSCDNELFEKNLTDASELLAREISEIYKEGKNEDNP
;
A
#
# COMPACT_ATOMS: atom_id res chain seq x y z
N MET A 1 -10.48 -0.40 15.29
CA MET A 1 -9.72 0.16 14.16
C MET A 1 -10.11 -0.60 12.91
N LYS A 2 -10.51 0.13 11.87
CA LYS A 2 -10.98 -0.38 10.59
C LYS A 2 -10.10 0.15 9.47
N ILE A 3 -9.43 -0.74 8.75
CA ILE A 3 -8.62 -0.42 7.57
C ILE A 3 -9.31 -0.95 6.32
N PHE A 4 -9.36 -0.13 5.29
CA PHE A 4 -9.72 -0.58 3.95
C PHE A 4 -8.45 -0.83 3.12
N ILE A 5 -8.39 -1.98 2.47
CA ILE A 5 -7.30 -2.38 1.60
C ILE A 5 -7.82 -2.44 0.16
N ASN A 6 -7.31 -1.56 -0.69
CA ASN A 6 -7.53 -1.63 -2.12
C ASN A 6 -6.44 -2.50 -2.75
N ALA A 7 -6.80 -3.72 -3.14
CA ALA A 7 -6.02 -4.49 -4.10
C ALA A 7 -6.33 -3.92 -5.48
N ALA A 8 -5.46 -3.06 -6.00
CA ALA A 8 -5.76 -2.29 -7.19
C ALA A 8 -6.12 -3.18 -8.39
N HIS A 9 -6.73 -2.55 -9.39
CA HIS A 9 -7.14 -3.21 -10.63
C HIS A 9 -8.21 -4.29 -10.42
N THR A 10 -8.59 -4.99 -11.49
CA THR A 10 -9.62 -6.04 -11.46
C THR A 10 -9.21 -7.21 -12.35
N PRO A 11 -9.85 -8.39 -12.25
CA PRO A 11 -9.54 -9.50 -13.16
C PRO A 11 -9.68 -9.14 -14.65
N HIS A 12 -10.62 -8.25 -14.98
CA HIS A 12 -10.89 -7.82 -16.36
C HIS A 12 -10.00 -6.65 -16.83
N SER A 13 -9.42 -5.90 -15.89
CA SER A 13 -8.51 -4.78 -16.15
C SER A 13 -7.36 -4.87 -15.16
N PRO A 14 -6.39 -5.76 -15.39
CA PRO A 14 -5.45 -6.24 -14.38
C PRO A 14 -4.31 -5.29 -14.01
N GLY A 15 -4.23 -4.12 -14.65
CA GLY A 15 -3.08 -3.23 -14.52
C GLY A 15 -1.92 -3.73 -15.37
N ALA A 16 -0.70 -3.56 -14.87
CA ALA A 16 0.50 -3.99 -15.55
C ALA A 16 0.56 -5.53 -15.66
N VAL A 17 1.00 -6.01 -16.82
CA VAL A 17 1.19 -7.43 -17.11
C VAL A 17 2.56 -7.60 -17.77
N TYR A 18 3.41 -8.46 -17.20
CA TYR A 18 4.76 -8.70 -17.72
C TYR A 18 5.16 -10.15 -17.53
N GLY A 19 5.64 -10.81 -18.59
CA GLY A 19 6.14 -12.18 -18.50
C GLY A 19 5.14 -13.20 -17.92
N GLY A 20 3.83 -12.99 -18.12
CA GLY A 20 2.76 -13.81 -17.52
C GLY A 20 2.37 -13.44 -16.08
N ARG A 21 3.13 -12.56 -15.43
CA ARG A 21 2.78 -11.94 -14.15
C ARG A 21 1.74 -10.85 -14.33
N ASN A 22 0.88 -10.68 -13.35
CA ASN A 22 -0.28 -9.80 -13.40
C ASN A 22 -0.37 -9.00 -12.10
N GLU A 23 -0.34 -7.67 -12.21
CA GLU A 23 -0.36 -6.74 -11.07
C GLU A 23 -1.55 -7.01 -10.14
N HIS A 24 -2.77 -7.11 -10.68
CA HIS A 24 -3.98 -7.39 -9.89
C HIS A 24 -3.83 -8.66 -9.04
N LYS A 25 -3.24 -9.73 -9.59
CA LYS A 25 -3.02 -10.98 -8.84
C LYS A 25 -2.02 -10.81 -7.70
N ASP A 26 -0.91 -10.11 -7.95
CA ASP A 26 0.11 -9.85 -6.93
C ASP A 26 -0.45 -9.02 -5.77
N VAL A 27 -1.11 -7.91 -6.09
CA VAL A 27 -1.63 -7.01 -5.05
C VAL A 27 -2.81 -7.62 -4.30
N LEU A 28 -3.61 -8.49 -4.93
CA LEU A 28 -4.64 -9.26 -4.26
C LEU A 28 -4.03 -10.29 -3.29
N LEU A 29 -2.96 -10.98 -3.71
CA LEU A 29 -2.23 -11.92 -2.86
C LEU A 29 -1.63 -11.21 -1.62
N PHE A 30 -0.91 -10.11 -1.83
CA PHE A 30 -0.35 -9.32 -0.75
C PHE A 30 -1.42 -8.77 0.20
N SER A 31 -2.52 -8.25 -0.35
CA SER A 31 -3.65 -7.73 0.44
C SER A 31 -4.28 -8.81 1.31
N GLY A 32 -4.38 -10.04 0.80
CA GLY A 32 -4.87 -11.20 1.54
C GLY A 32 -4.00 -11.54 2.75
N GLU A 33 -2.68 -11.62 2.57
CA GLU A 33 -1.75 -11.86 3.69
C GLU A 33 -1.73 -10.70 4.68
N LEU A 34 -1.70 -9.45 4.20
CA LEU A 34 -1.76 -8.28 5.06
C LEU A 34 -3.03 -8.26 5.91
N LYS A 35 -4.20 -8.60 5.33
CA LYS A 35 -5.45 -8.72 6.09
C LYS A 35 -5.32 -9.73 7.23
N LYS A 36 -4.72 -10.91 6.99
CA LYS A 36 -4.53 -11.92 8.04
C LYS A 36 -3.66 -11.37 9.17
N SER A 37 -2.51 -10.76 8.85
CA SER A 37 -1.62 -10.15 9.83
C SER A 37 -2.29 -9.00 10.60
N LEU A 38 -3.03 -8.11 9.92
CA LEU A 38 -3.80 -7.05 10.60
C LEU A 38 -4.81 -7.65 11.59
N CYS A 39 -5.54 -8.69 11.19
CA CYS A 39 -6.49 -9.36 12.08
C CYS A 39 -5.81 -10.00 13.30
N SER A 40 -4.61 -10.57 13.18
CA SER A 40 -3.87 -11.08 14.36
C SER A 40 -3.41 -9.99 15.31
N HIS A 41 -3.31 -8.73 14.85
CA HIS A 41 -3.07 -7.55 15.68
C HIS A 41 -4.36 -6.87 16.18
N GLY A 42 -5.51 -7.52 16.05
CA GLY A 42 -6.81 -6.99 16.50
C GLY A 42 -7.37 -5.88 15.61
N ILE A 43 -6.90 -5.77 14.36
CA ILE A 43 -7.30 -4.75 13.40
C ILE A 43 -8.33 -5.34 12.43
N THR A 44 -9.47 -4.68 12.29
CA THR A 44 -10.48 -5.08 11.30
C THR A 44 -10.04 -4.58 9.93
N ALA A 45 -9.98 -5.47 8.94
CA ALA A 45 -9.57 -5.12 7.59
C ALA A 45 -10.53 -5.64 6.51
N GLU A 46 -10.90 -4.77 5.57
CA GLU A 46 -11.76 -5.09 4.43
C GLU A 46 -11.00 -4.89 3.12
N ILE A 47 -10.99 -5.93 2.27
CA ILE A 47 -10.34 -5.87 0.95
C ILE A 47 -11.40 -5.57 -0.10
N PHE A 48 -11.07 -4.66 -1.02
CA PHE A 48 -11.84 -4.41 -2.23
C PHE A 48 -10.91 -4.21 -3.43
N THR A 49 -11.47 -4.29 -4.63
CA THR A 49 -10.71 -4.23 -5.89
C THR A 49 -11.23 -3.16 -6.82
N GLY A 50 -10.35 -2.62 -7.68
CA GLY A 50 -10.70 -1.59 -8.66
C GLY A 50 -10.78 -0.19 -8.07
N TYR A 51 -11.31 0.76 -8.86
CA TYR A 51 -11.31 2.20 -8.53
C TYR A 51 -12.62 2.74 -7.97
N SER A 52 -13.59 1.85 -7.72
CA SER A 52 -14.85 2.22 -7.08
C SER A 52 -14.72 2.02 -5.58
N ALA A 53 -14.73 3.12 -4.85
CA ALA A 53 -14.63 3.08 -3.40
C ALA A 53 -15.93 2.50 -2.80
N PRO A 54 -15.86 1.51 -1.89
CA PRO A 54 -17.06 0.94 -1.28
C PRO A 54 -17.80 1.99 -0.42
N PRO A 55 -19.11 1.83 -0.22
CA PRO A 55 -19.86 2.63 0.73
C PRO A 55 -19.21 2.58 2.12
N GLY A 56 -19.11 3.72 2.80
CA GLY A 56 -18.51 3.82 4.13
C GLY A 56 -16.98 3.77 4.18
N ILE A 57 -16.28 3.79 3.04
CA ILE A 57 -14.80 3.84 3.02
C ILE A 57 -14.23 5.00 3.86
N SER A 58 -14.90 6.16 3.83
CA SER A 58 -14.50 7.36 4.55
C SER A 58 -14.64 7.24 6.08
N GLU A 59 -15.38 6.24 6.56
CA GLU A 59 -15.53 5.92 7.98
C GLU A 59 -14.36 5.04 8.49
N GLY A 60 -13.51 4.55 7.59
CA GLY A 60 -12.31 3.80 7.95
C GLY A 60 -11.21 4.70 8.51
N ASP A 61 -10.41 4.14 9.41
CA ASP A 61 -9.28 4.82 10.04
C ASP A 61 -8.12 5.08 9.05
N ALA A 62 -7.97 4.21 8.04
CA ALA A 62 -7.07 4.38 6.91
C ALA A 62 -7.51 3.59 5.68
N VAL A 63 -6.99 4.02 4.53
CA VAL A 63 -7.05 3.29 3.26
C VAL A 63 -5.64 3.00 2.77
N LEU A 64 -5.34 1.72 2.52
CA LEU A 64 -4.09 1.26 1.93
C LEU A 64 -4.36 0.80 0.51
N ILE A 65 -3.68 1.38 -0.46
CA ILE A 65 -3.87 1.09 -1.89
C ILE A 65 -2.60 0.46 -2.41
N PHE A 66 -2.69 -0.76 -2.95
CA PHE A 66 -1.51 -1.51 -3.40
C PHE A 66 -1.50 -1.65 -4.90
N HIS A 67 -0.37 -1.25 -5.49
CA HIS A 67 -0.01 -1.36 -6.89
C HIS A 67 1.32 -2.10 -7.05
N ARG A 68 1.62 -2.52 -8.28
CA ARG A 68 2.97 -2.86 -8.71
C ARG A 68 3.47 -1.78 -9.66
N GLY A 69 4.70 -1.33 -9.44
CA GLY A 69 5.31 -0.32 -10.29
C GLY A 69 5.48 -0.83 -11.72
N THR A 70 5.30 0.06 -12.69
CA THR A 70 5.71 -0.18 -14.07
C THR A 70 6.57 0.99 -14.54
N SER A 71 7.60 0.66 -15.31
CA SER A 71 8.50 1.61 -15.92
C SER A 71 8.18 1.83 -17.40
N TYR A 72 7.02 1.35 -17.91
CA TYR A 72 6.64 1.39 -19.32
C TYR A 72 7.06 2.72 -19.99
N LYS A 73 7.99 2.62 -20.96
CA LYS A 73 8.65 3.71 -21.72
C LYS A 73 9.86 4.41 -21.08
N THR A 74 10.33 3.96 -19.93
CA THR A 74 11.55 4.47 -19.27
C THR A 74 12.49 3.32 -18.90
N ALA A 75 13.72 3.65 -18.48
CA ALA A 75 14.65 2.64 -17.99
C ALA A 75 14.03 1.81 -16.85
N PRO A 76 14.31 0.50 -16.75
CA PRO A 76 13.81 -0.35 -15.67
C PRO A 76 14.07 0.30 -14.32
N LYS A 77 13.00 0.50 -13.57
CA LYS A 77 13.04 0.98 -12.20
C LYS A 77 12.89 -0.22 -11.27
N LYS A 78 13.37 -0.08 -10.05
CA LYS A 78 13.22 -1.08 -8.99
C LYS A 78 12.97 -0.42 -7.65
N GLY A 79 12.46 -1.21 -6.71
CA GLY A 79 12.21 -0.80 -5.34
C GLY A 79 10.81 -0.26 -5.09
N ILE A 80 10.54 0.01 -3.81
CA ILE A 80 9.21 0.36 -3.31
C ILE A 80 9.03 1.86 -3.11
N SER A 81 7.81 2.36 -3.22
CA SER A 81 7.46 3.73 -2.86
C SER A 81 6.09 3.82 -2.23
N VAL A 82 5.84 4.92 -1.52
CA VAL A 82 4.51 5.29 -1.05
C VAL A 82 4.16 6.68 -1.54
N THR A 83 2.91 6.90 -1.88
CA THR A 83 2.35 8.20 -2.21
C THR A 83 1.21 8.54 -1.27
N VAL A 84 1.22 9.77 -0.78
CA VAL A 84 0.14 10.38 0.02
C VAL A 84 -0.45 11.58 -0.72
N ARG A 85 -1.54 12.17 -0.22
CA ARG A 85 -2.10 13.40 -0.80
C ARG A 85 -1.07 14.55 -0.78
N ASP A 86 -1.18 15.46 -1.73
CA ASP A 86 -0.34 16.66 -1.81
C ASP A 86 -0.57 17.63 -0.65
N ASP A 87 -1.79 17.70 -0.15
CA ASP A 87 -2.20 18.47 1.04
C ASP A 87 -1.93 17.74 2.38
N SER A 88 -1.14 16.65 2.36
CA SER A 88 -0.84 15.87 3.57
C SER A 88 -0.02 16.63 4.60
N SER A 89 -0.35 16.43 5.88
CA SER A 89 0.42 16.98 7.00
C SER A 89 1.80 16.31 7.12
N ALA A 90 2.73 16.98 7.81
CA ALA A 90 4.04 16.41 8.12
C ALA A 90 3.94 15.08 8.90
N CYS A 91 2.96 14.96 9.82
CA CYS A 91 2.71 13.72 10.53
C CYS A 91 2.31 12.59 9.58
N LEU A 92 1.41 12.84 8.62
CA LEU A 92 1.00 11.82 7.65
C LEU A 92 2.16 11.40 6.73
N GLN A 93 3.02 12.34 6.34
CA GLN A 93 4.24 12.03 5.58
C GLN A 93 5.21 11.17 6.38
N TYR A 94 5.33 11.42 7.69
CA TYR A 94 6.15 10.61 8.59
C TYR A 94 5.56 9.20 8.82
N GLU A 95 4.25 9.09 9.02
CA GLU A 95 3.53 7.80 9.03
C GLU A 95 3.81 7.02 7.73
N ALA A 96 3.66 7.66 6.56
CA ALA A 96 3.95 7.05 5.27
C ALA A 96 5.41 6.55 5.17
N PHE A 97 6.35 7.34 5.64
CA PHE A 97 7.77 6.96 5.71
C PHE A 97 7.97 5.70 6.57
N ARG A 98 7.39 5.65 7.77
CA ARG A 98 7.48 4.49 8.66
C ARG A 98 6.91 3.22 8.02
N LEU A 99 5.74 3.32 7.42
CA LEU A 99 5.10 2.21 6.70
C LEU A 99 5.97 1.72 5.54
N LEU A 100 6.55 2.65 4.76
CA LEU A 100 7.48 2.30 3.69
C LEU A 100 8.75 1.61 4.21
N LYS A 101 9.30 2.06 5.34
CA LYS A 101 10.45 1.41 5.99
C LYS A 101 10.12 0.03 6.56
N ALA A 102 8.89 -0.21 7.00
CA ALA A 102 8.44 -1.55 7.36
C ALA A 102 8.44 -2.48 6.14
N LEU A 103 7.90 -2.02 5.01
CA LEU A 103 7.93 -2.75 3.75
C LEU A 103 9.35 -3.00 3.22
N GLU A 104 10.27 -2.03 3.33
CA GLU A 104 11.66 -2.23 2.95
C GLU A 104 12.31 -3.35 3.78
N ARG A 105 12.14 -3.31 5.11
CA ARG A 105 12.69 -4.34 6.00
C ARG A 105 12.09 -5.71 5.70
N GLY A 106 10.80 -5.77 5.37
CA GLY A 106 10.10 -7.00 5.09
C GLY A 106 10.44 -7.59 3.74
N PHE A 107 10.34 -6.82 2.67
CA PHE A 107 10.68 -7.31 1.33
C PHE A 107 12.18 -7.44 1.08
N GLY A 108 13.02 -6.67 1.77
CA GLY A 108 14.43 -6.51 1.42
C GLY A 108 14.65 -5.66 0.16
N MET A 109 13.65 -4.87 -0.25
CA MET A 109 13.71 -4.00 -1.42
C MET A 109 14.14 -2.58 -1.04
N LYS A 110 14.95 -1.95 -1.89
CA LYS A 110 15.32 -0.54 -1.73
C LYS A 110 14.07 0.35 -1.80
N TYR A 111 13.87 1.22 -0.82
CA TYR A 111 12.81 2.24 -0.92
C TYR A 111 13.25 3.43 -1.80
N LYS A 112 12.27 4.06 -2.47
CA LYS A 112 12.46 5.19 -3.39
C LYS A 112 11.96 6.52 -2.82
N GLY A 113 11.23 6.47 -1.71
CA GLY A 113 10.77 7.63 -0.96
C GLY A 113 9.27 7.70 -0.78
N VAL A 114 8.87 8.71 0.00
CA VAL A 114 7.49 9.18 0.12
C VAL A 114 7.29 10.24 -0.96
N HIS A 115 6.24 10.08 -1.75
CA HIS A 115 5.84 11.02 -2.79
C HIS A 115 4.49 11.65 -2.44
N THR A 116 4.20 12.79 -3.05
CA THR A 116 2.87 13.40 -3.02
C THR A 116 2.13 13.11 -4.31
N ALA A 117 0.81 12.94 -4.21
CA ALA A 117 -0.06 12.71 -5.33
C ALA A 117 0.08 13.87 -6.31
N THR A 118 0.46 13.57 -7.54
CA THR A 118 0.39 14.54 -8.64
C THR A 118 -0.93 14.35 -9.38
N SER A 119 -1.28 15.25 -10.30
CA SER A 119 -2.53 15.21 -11.06
C SER A 119 -2.72 13.98 -11.97
N SER A 120 -1.78 13.02 -11.96
CA SER A 120 -1.80 11.79 -12.73
C SER A 120 -2.65 10.68 -12.07
N PHE A 121 -3.28 9.86 -12.92
CA PHE A 121 -3.93 8.61 -12.51
C PHE A 121 -2.81 7.56 -12.36
N PRO A 122 -2.64 6.81 -11.24
CA PRO A 122 -3.61 6.37 -10.22
C PRO A 122 -3.72 7.22 -8.94
N HIS A 123 -2.89 8.25 -8.77
CA HIS A 123 -2.80 9.03 -7.52
C HIS A 123 -4.09 9.77 -7.14
N ARG A 124 -4.96 10.08 -8.12
CA ARG A 124 -6.30 10.63 -7.87
C ARG A 124 -7.23 9.70 -7.09
N PHE A 125 -6.97 8.39 -7.03
CA PHE A 125 -7.81 7.51 -6.20
C PHE A 125 -7.67 7.82 -4.71
N ILE A 126 -6.50 8.28 -4.27
CA ILE A 126 -6.23 8.73 -2.90
C ILE A 126 -7.18 9.87 -2.50
N GLU A 127 -7.52 10.77 -3.44
CA GLU A 127 -8.46 11.87 -3.18
C GLU A 127 -9.91 11.37 -3.02
N ARG A 128 -10.28 10.32 -3.76
CA ARG A 128 -11.65 9.77 -3.82
C ARG A 128 -12.02 8.94 -2.59
N THR A 129 -11.05 8.53 -1.77
CA THR A 129 -11.34 7.77 -0.55
C THR A 129 -12.09 8.61 0.49
N GLY A 130 -11.92 9.94 0.49
CA GLY A 130 -12.45 10.82 1.52
C GLY A 130 -11.78 10.66 2.89
N THR A 131 -10.83 9.73 3.05
CA THR A 131 -10.11 9.46 4.29
C THR A 131 -8.80 10.25 4.35
N LYS A 132 -8.56 10.94 5.47
CA LYS A 132 -7.32 11.72 5.69
C LYS A 132 -6.06 10.84 5.66
N ARG A 133 -6.15 9.59 6.10
CA ARG A 133 -5.07 8.59 6.07
C ARG A 133 -5.20 7.66 4.87
N SER A 134 -4.73 8.12 3.72
CA SER A 134 -4.73 7.32 2.49
C SER A 134 -3.32 7.19 1.94
N PHE A 135 -2.88 5.95 1.74
CA PHE A 135 -1.52 5.62 1.31
C PHE A 135 -1.56 4.72 0.08
N LEU A 136 -0.90 5.13 -1.00
CA LEU A 136 -0.73 4.32 -2.21
C LEU A 136 0.68 3.78 -2.27
N PHE A 137 0.83 2.47 -2.22
CA PHE A 137 2.10 1.78 -2.27
C PHE A 137 2.34 1.16 -3.64
N GLU A 138 3.56 1.32 -4.14
CA GLU A 138 4.10 0.57 -5.26
C GLU A 138 5.03 -0.51 -4.68
N LEU A 139 4.62 -1.77 -4.75
CA LEU A 139 5.30 -2.92 -4.12
C LEU A 139 6.40 -3.51 -5.00
N GLY A 140 7.28 -2.65 -5.53
CA GLY A 140 8.31 -3.04 -6.48
C GLY A 140 7.78 -3.11 -7.92
N PHE A 141 8.68 -3.17 -8.88
CA PHE A 141 8.35 -3.09 -10.30
C PHE A 141 8.06 -4.47 -10.88
N ILE A 142 6.96 -4.61 -11.62
CA ILE A 142 6.53 -5.92 -12.15
C ILE A 142 7.46 -6.44 -13.25
N GLU A 143 8.19 -5.55 -13.93
CA GLU A 143 9.15 -5.89 -14.98
C GLU A 143 10.54 -6.28 -14.44
N ASP A 144 10.82 -6.03 -13.15
CA ASP A 144 12.12 -6.29 -12.53
C ASP A 144 12.11 -7.67 -11.86
N SER A 145 13.00 -8.56 -12.30
CA SER A 145 13.06 -9.94 -11.80
C SER A 145 13.51 -10.02 -10.34
N CYS A 146 14.35 -9.09 -9.88
CA CYS A 146 14.83 -9.07 -8.50
C CYS A 146 13.72 -8.62 -7.54
N ASP A 147 12.98 -7.56 -7.89
CA ASP A 147 11.79 -7.16 -7.14
C ASP A 147 10.73 -8.28 -7.13
N ASN A 148 10.54 -8.99 -8.25
CA ASN A 148 9.61 -10.12 -8.32
C ASN A 148 10.01 -11.27 -7.39
N GLU A 149 11.28 -11.66 -7.38
CA GLU A 149 11.80 -12.71 -6.49
C GLU A 149 11.65 -12.31 -5.01
N LEU A 150 12.04 -11.08 -4.66
CA LEU A 150 11.92 -10.56 -3.30
C LEU A 150 10.46 -10.44 -2.85
N PHE A 151 9.57 -10.03 -3.75
CA PHE A 151 8.13 -9.95 -3.48
C PHE A 151 7.57 -11.31 -3.08
N GLU A 152 7.88 -12.35 -3.84
CA GLU A 152 7.38 -13.71 -3.60
C GLU A 152 7.98 -14.32 -2.33
N LYS A 153 9.31 -14.25 -2.21
CA LYS A 153 10.06 -14.88 -1.12
C LYS A 153 9.67 -14.31 0.24
N ASN A 154 9.45 -13.00 0.31
CA ASN A 154 9.31 -12.28 1.57
C ASN A 154 7.89 -11.71 1.77
N LEU A 155 6.90 -12.20 1.02
CA LEU A 155 5.53 -11.70 1.05
C LEU A 155 4.92 -11.69 2.46
N THR A 156 5.12 -12.78 3.19
CA THR A 156 4.60 -12.95 4.55
C THR A 156 5.29 -11.98 5.52
N ASP A 157 6.61 -11.91 5.49
CA ASP A 157 7.39 -11.02 6.37
C ASP A 157 7.06 -9.54 6.14
N ALA A 158 6.89 -9.14 4.88
CA ALA A 158 6.47 -7.80 4.52
C ALA A 158 5.06 -7.47 5.01
N SER A 159 4.12 -8.41 4.87
CA SER A 159 2.75 -8.23 5.35
C SER A 159 2.68 -8.11 6.88
N GLU A 160 3.45 -8.91 7.60
CA GLU A 160 3.49 -8.90 9.06
C GLU A 160 4.17 -7.63 9.61
N LEU A 161 5.31 -7.24 9.05
CA LEU A 161 5.99 -6.02 9.48
C LEU A 161 5.16 -4.77 9.20
N LEU A 162 4.44 -4.72 8.07
CA LEU A 162 3.53 -3.62 7.78
C LEU A 162 2.36 -3.60 8.77
N ALA A 163 1.73 -4.75 9.05
CA ALA A 163 0.64 -4.84 10.01
C ALA A 163 1.06 -4.40 11.43
N ARG A 164 2.25 -4.81 11.85
CA ARG A 164 2.83 -4.40 13.14
C ARG A 164 3.07 -2.89 13.18
N GLU A 165 3.70 -2.31 12.16
CA GLU A 165 3.97 -0.87 12.11
C GLU A 165 2.67 -0.04 12.12
N ILE A 166 1.65 -0.50 11.39
CA ILE A 166 0.30 0.07 11.46
C ILE A 166 -0.21 0.02 12.91
N SER A 167 -0.16 -1.15 13.56
CA SER A 167 -0.62 -1.27 14.93
C SER A 167 0.09 -0.31 15.89
N GLU A 168 1.38 -0.05 15.71
CA GLU A 168 2.15 0.87 16.55
C GLU A 168 1.75 2.33 16.30
N ILE A 169 1.68 2.78 15.04
CA ILE A 169 1.24 4.15 14.69
C ILE A 169 -0.11 4.47 15.34
N TYR A 170 -1.06 3.53 15.32
CA TYR A 170 -2.37 3.76 15.90
C TYR A 170 -2.42 3.65 17.42
N LYS A 171 -1.54 2.86 18.05
CA LYS A 171 -1.39 2.89 19.51
C LYS A 171 -0.83 4.24 19.97
N GLU A 172 0.15 4.78 19.24
CA GLU A 172 0.73 6.10 19.51
C GLU A 172 -0.30 7.21 19.39
N GLY A 173 -1.10 7.23 18.31
CA GLY A 173 -2.16 8.23 18.13
C GLY A 173 -3.22 8.22 19.25
N LYS A 174 -3.55 7.04 19.81
CA LYS A 174 -4.45 6.94 20.97
C LYS A 174 -3.85 7.47 22.27
N ASN A 175 -2.52 7.48 22.38
CA ASN A 175 -1.83 8.02 23.55
C ASN A 175 -1.70 9.55 23.47
N GLU A 176 -1.65 10.13 22.27
CA GLU A 176 -1.67 11.58 22.06
C GLU A 176 -3.05 12.22 22.25
N ASP A 177 -4.14 11.45 22.11
CA ASP A 177 -5.51 11.85 22.47
C ASP A 177 -5.81 11.66 23.97
N ASN A 178 -4.81 11.26 24.76
CA ASN A 178 -4.88 11.13 26.23
C ASN A 178 -3.94 12.12 26.98
N PRO A 179 -4.12 13.44 26.83
CA PRO A 179 -3.77 14.45 27.82
C PRO A 179 -5.00 15.03 28.53
#